data_AF-A0A1S8T907-F1
#
_entry.id   AF-A0A1S8T907-F1
#
_cell.length_a   1.000
_cell.length_b   1.000
_cell.length_c   1.000
_cell.angle_alpha   90.00
_cell.angle_beta   90.00
_cell.angle_gamma   90.00
#
_symmetry.space_group_name_H-M   'P 1'
#
loop_
_entity.id
_entity.type
_entity.pdbx_description
1 polymer ?
#
loop_
_entity_poly.entity_id
_entity_poly.type
_entity_poly.pdbx_seq_one_letter_code
_entity_poly.pdbx_strand_id
1 'polypeptide(L)'
;MCLEADGKPSENTVNNTLDLVRYLRNKYDIDINNVVRHYDASRKICPGSFSDNNWARWYDFKDKLCSFTIRGEWLLENNKWWYKHEDGSYTKAGWEKINGRWYLFDEEGWMLYDWKKKEDKWYYLGNLQDGSMKYGWQFQDNKWYYFGETEDGAMKTGCQEIEGKWYYFSDEGVMQTGWIKDKDKDYCFYSDGSMIHDCRIYGYSFDSSGVAVKVE
;
A
#
# COMPACT_ATOMS: atom_id res chain seq x y z
N MET A 1 2.54 -11.28 18.71
CA MET A 1 3.53 -10.29 18.25
C MET A 1 4.30 -10.96 17.13
N CYS A 2 4.38 -10.36 15.94
CA CYS A 2 5.11 -10.94 14.82
C CYS A 2 6.61 -10.81 15.12
N LEU A 3 7.25 -11.95 15.42
CA LEU A 3 8.68 -12.04 15.64
C LEU A 3 9.32 -12.55 14.35
N GLU A 4 10.48 -12.00 14.01
CA GLU A 4 11.35 -12.51 12.96
C GLU A 4 11.95 -13.86 13.38
N ALA A 5 12.64 -14.53 12.45
CA ALA A 5 13.26 -15.83 12.68
C ALA A 5 14.26 -15.84 13.86
N ASP A 6 14.80 -14.68 14.24
CA ASP A 6 15.70 -14.49 15.39
C ASP A 6 14.96 -14.27 16.72
N GLY A 7 13.63 -14.37 16.73
CA GLY A 7 12.77 -14.16 17.90
C GLY A 7 12.60 -12.69 18.30
N LYS A 8 13.09 -11.72 17.50
CA LYS A 8 12.93 -10.29 17.75
C LYS A 8 11.77 -9.70 16.96
N PRO A 9 11.13 -8.61 17.43
CA PRO A 9 10.17 -7.88 16.62
C PRO A 9 10.82 -7.33 15.35
N SER A 10 10.08 -7.32 14.26
CA SER A 10 10.52 -6.62 13.04
C SER A 10 10.65 -5.11 13.28
N GLU A 11 11.49 -4.44 12.50
CA GLU A 11 11.64 -2.97 12.56
C GLU A 11 10.30 -2.27 12.31
N ASN A 12 9.49 -2.77 11.37
CA ASN A 12 8.13 -2.31 11.13
C ASN A 12 7.23 -2.44 12.36
N THR A 13 7.35 -3.54 13.12
CA THR A 13 6.58 -3.74 14.37
C THR A 13 6.98 -2.71 15.43
N VAL A 14 8.28 -2.43 15.56
CA VAL A 14 8.80 -1.41 16.48
C VAL A 14 8.30 -0.02 16.08
N ASN A 15 8.37 0.33 14.80
CA ASN A 15 7.91 1.62 14.29
C ASN A 15 6.41 1.82 14.46
N ASN A 16 5.59 0.83 14.11
CA ASN A 16 4.14 0.88 14.30
C ASN A 16 3.76 1.06 15.79
N THR A 17 4.52 0.42 16.68
CA THR A 17 4.30 0.56 18.13
C THR A 17 4.64 1.98 18.61
N LEU A 18 5.76 2.56 18.14
CA LEU A 18 6.13 3.94 18.46
C LEU A 18 5.05 4.92 17.98
N ASP A 19 4.56 4.76 16.76
CA ASP A 19 3.57 5.65 16.16
C ASP A 19 2.22 5.58 16.88
N LEU A 20 1.76 4.37 17.22
CA LEU A 20 0.55 4.19 18.02
C LEU A 20 0.68 4.83 19.41
N VAL A 21 1.80 4.62 20.09
CA VAL A 21 2.02 5.18 21.44
C VAL A 21 2.08 6.71 21.39
N ARG A 22 2.74 7.31 20.39
CA ARG A 22 2.73 8.76 20.17
C ARG A 22 1.32 9.30 19.92
N TYR A 23 0.54 8.66 19.04
CA TYR A 23 -0.83 9.05 18.75
C TYR A 23 -1.70 9.06 20.02
N LEU A 24 -1.64 7.98 20.81
CA LEU A 24 -2.43 7.86 22.04
C LEU A 24 -2.01 8.91 23.08
N ARG A 25 -0.71 9.15 23.24
CA ARG A 25 -0.21 10.21 24.14
C ARG A 25 -0.76 11.58 23.77
N ASN A 26 -0.69 11.94 22.49
CA ASN A 26 -1.15 13.26 22.03
C ASN A 26 -2.68 13.39 22.14
N LYS A 27 -3.43 12.33 21.79
CA LYS A 27 -4.89 12.33 21.83
C LYS A 27 -5.44 12.50 23.26
N TYR A 28 -4.75 11.97 24.25
CA TYR A 28 -5.21 11.91 25.64
C TYR A 28 -4.32 12.69 26.62
N ASP A 29 -3.42 13.53 26.12
CA ASP A 29 -2.49 14.35 26.92
C ASP A 29 -1.69 13.53 27.96
N ILE A 30 -1.14 12.39 27.54
CA ILE A 30 -0.39 11.48 28.42
C ILE A 30 1.10 11.86 28.38
N ASP A 31 1.57 12.41 29.51
CA ASP A 31 2.99 12.68 29.73
C ASP A 31 3.85 11.43 29.51
N ILE A 32 5.05 11.61 28.94
CA ILE A 32 5.92 10.48 28.59
C ILE A 32 6.29 9.64 29.82
N ASN A 33 6.36 10.22 31.01
CA ASN A 33 6.64 9.49 32.24
C ASN A 33 5.54 8.49 32.60
N ASN A 34 4.33 8.68 32.06
CA ASN A 34 3.18 7.78 32.25
C ASN A 34 3.11 6.64 31.21
N VAL A 35 4.04 6.59 30.26
CA VAL A 35 4.24 5.40 29.41
C VAL A 35 5.12 4.41 30.15
N VAL A 36 4.57 3.25 30.51
CA VAL A 36 5.26 2.24 31.32
C VAL A 36 5.33 0.90 30.60
N ARG A 37 6.35 0.08 30.92
CA ARG A 37 6.38 -1.30 30.44
C ARG A 37 5.32 -2.13 31.15
N HIS A 38 4.87 -3.19 30.51
CA HIS A 38 4.05 -4.19 31.18
C HIS A 38 4.75 -4.75 32.44
N TYR A 39 6.07 -4.89 32.42
CA TYR A 39 6.88 -5.26 33.59
C TYR A 39 6.78 -4.25 34.75
N ASP A 40 6.81 -2.94 34.46
CA ASP A 40 6.73 -1.92 35.51
C ASP A 40 5.33 -1.88 36.14
N ALA A 41 4.30 -2.15 35.33
CA ALA A 41 2.91 -2.15 35.77
C ALA A 41 2.48 -3.42 36.52
N SER A 42 2.96 -4.60 36.08
CA SER A 42 2.43 -5.89 36.56
C SER A 42 3.50 -6.91 36.99
N ARG A 43 4.78 -6.57 36.88
CA ARG A 43 5.93 -7.48 37.06
C ARG A 43 5.96 -8.66 36.09
N LYS A 44 5.04 -8.71 35.12
CA LYS A 44 5.03 -9.76 34.09
C LYS A 44 6.14 -9.53 33.08
N ILE A 45 6.93 -10.57 32.83
CA ILE A 45 7.93 -10.59 31.77
C ILE A 45 7.20 -10.89 30.46
N CYS A 46 6.75 -9.84 29.78
CA CYS A 46 5.98 -9.97 28.55
C CYS A 46 6.25 -8.79 27.60
N PRO A 47 6.57 -9.06 26.32
CA PRO A 47 6.86 -10.38 25.75
C PRO A 47 8.19 -10.97 26.27
N GLY A 48 8.26 -12.29 26.43
CA GLY A 48 9.46 -12.99 26.92
C GLY A 48 10.71 -12.77 26.06
N SER A 49 10.54 -12.56 24.75
CA SER A 49 11.62 -12.22 23.80
C SER A 49 12.29 -10.86 24.04
N PHE A 50 11.78 -10.06 24.99
CA PHE A 50 12.32 -8.77 25.38
C PHE A 50 12.94 -8.77 26.79
N SER A 51 13.07 -9.94 27.45
CA SER A 51 13.73 -10.03 28.76
C SER A 51 15.21 -9.70 28.69
N ASP A 52 15.86 -10.04 27.57
CA ASP A 52 17.30 -9.90 27.40
C ASP A 52 17.66 -8.46 27.04
N ASN A 53 18.52 -7.85 27.86
CA ASN A 53 18.90 -6.45 27.75
C ASN A 53 17.69 -5.46 27.75
N ASN A 54 16.64 -5.84 28.49
CA ASN A 54 15.36 -5.11 28.60
C ASN A 54 15.54 -3.62 28.92
N TRP A 55 16.53 -3.29 29.75
CA TRP A 55 16.77 -1.92 30.20
C TRP A 55 17.30 -1.00 29.10
N ALA A 56 18.30 -1.45 28.34
CA ALA A 56 18.83 -0.68 27.21
C ALA A 56 17.79 -0.49 26.11
N ARG A 57 17.03 -1.55 25.80
CA ARG A 57 15.93 -1.50 24.83
C ARG A 57 14.78 -0.59 25.29
N TRP A 58 14.50 -0.58 26.60
CA TRP A 58 13.51 0.31 27.18
C TRP A 58 13.94 1.77 27.08
N TYR A 59 15.19 2.07 27.39
CA TYR A 59 15.71 3.42 27.23
C TYR A 59 15.79 3.85 25.77
N ASP A 60 16.18 2.97 24.85
CA ASP A 60 16.12 3.24 23.40
C ASP A 60 14.68 3.49 22.92
N PHE A 61 13.71 2.71 23.40
CA PHE A 61 12.30 2.94 23.09
C PHE A 61 11.78 4.27 23.68
N LYS A 62 12.14 4.59 24.92
CA LYS A 62 11.81 5.86 25.57
C LYS A 62 12.49 7.03 24.89
N ASP A 63 13.75 6.89 24.48
CA ASP A 63 14.49 7.88 23.73
C ASP A 63 13.82 8.12 22.37
N LYS A 64 13.41 7.07 21.66
CA LYS A 64 12.59 7.19 20.43
C LYS A 64 11.20 7.81 20.66
N LEU A 65 10.67 7.79 21.89
CA LEU A 65 9.41 8.46 22.24
C LEU A 65 9.60 9.90 22.77
N CYS A 66 10.76 10.19 23.36
CA CYS A 66 11.18 11.47 23.95
C CYS A 66 11.91 12.35 22.95
N SER A 67 12.55 11.74 21.95
CA SER A 67 13.04 12.46 20.80
C SER A 67 11.81 13.15 20.25
N PHE A 68 11.86 14.48 20.21
CA PHE A 68 11.01 15.28 19.35
C PHE A 68 11.36 14.96 17.89
N THR A 69 11.48 13.68 17.52
CA THR A 69 11.33 13.23 16.15
C THR A 69 9.84 13.36 15.86
N ILE A 70 9.41 14.61 15.69
CA ILE A 70 8.42 14.93 14.69
C ILE A 70 9.05 14.39 13.40
N ARG A 71 8.77 13.12 13.06
CA ARG A 71 8.72 12.76 11.65
C ARG A 71 7.87 13.84 11.00
N GLY A 72 8.33 14.35 9.86
CA GLY A 72 7.76 15.53 9.23
C GLY A 72 6.25 15.70 9.36
N GLU A 73 5.79 16.94 9.35
CA GLU A 73 4.39 17.27 9.55
C GLU A 73 3.66 17.46 8.21
N TRP A 74 2.46 16.88 8.13
CA TRP A 74 1.51 17.21 7.07
C TRP A 74 0.88 18.56 7.39
N LEU A 75 1.02 19.50 6.47
CA LEU A 75 0.50 20.86 6.59
C LEU A 75 -0.48 21.12 5.45
N LEU A 76 -1.63 21.72 5.79
CA LEU A 76 -2.66 22.11 4.82
C LEU A 76 -2.61 23.61 4.61
N GLU A 77 -2.32 24.04 3.39
CA GLU A 77 -2.32 25.44 2.99
C GLU A 77 -3.07 25.59 1.67
N ASN A 78 -3.96 26.58 1.56
CA ASN A 78 -4.75 26.84 0.35
C ASN A 78 -5.48 25.59 -0.21
N ASN A 79 -5.98 24.74 0.69
CA ASN A 79 -6.64 23.47 0.37
C ASN A 79 -5.73 22.45 -0.37
N LYS A 80 -4.41 22.53 -0.14
CA LYS A 80 -3.41 21.58 -0.62
C LYS A 80 -2.52 21.11 0.53
N TRP A 81 -2.20 19.83 0.53
CA TRP A 81 -1.30 19.26 1.52
C TRP A 81 0.15 19.34 1.05
N TRP A 82 1.08 19.57 1.96
CA TRP A 82 2.51 19.36 1.75
C TRP A 82 3.10 18.71 3.00
N TYR A 83 4.29 18.12 2.85
CA TYR A 83 4.96 17.43 3.94
C TYR A 83 6.28 18.10 4.27
N LYS A 84 6.37 18.68 5.47
CA LYS A 84 7.55 19.39 5.95
C LYS A 84 8.41 18.46 6.79
N HIS A 85 9.64 18.22 6.37
CA HIS A 85 10.63 17.43 7.11
C HIS A 85 11.12 18.13 8.39
N GLU A 86 11.79 17.37 9.25
CA GLU A 86 12.31 17.83 10.54
C GLU A 86 13.33 18.98 10.39
N ASP A 87 14.16 18.94 9.36
CA ASP A 87 15.15 19.98 9.04
C ASP A 87 14.55 21.23 8.38
N GLY A 88 13.22 21.25 8.20
CA GLY A 88 12.47 22.31 7.54
C GLY A 88 12.44 22.22 6.02
N SER A 89 13.13 21.24 5.41
CA SER A 89 12.98 20.94 3.99
C SER A 89 11.66 20.21 3.70
N TYR A 90 11.36 19.95 2.44
CA TYR A 90 10.16 19.24 2.01
C TYR A 90 10.39 18.54 0.66
N THR A 91 9.65 17.46 0.41
CA THR A 91 9.71 16.75 -0.88
C THR A 91 9.05 17.57 -1.97
N LYS A 92 9.69 17.60 -3.14
CA LYS A 92 9.17 18.17 -4.38
C LYS A 92 9.48 17.27 -5.56
N ALA A 93 8.63 17.31 -6.59
CA ALA A 93 8.79 16.64 -7.87
C ALA A 93 9.04 15.13 -7.78
N GLY A 94 8.44 14.45 -6.81
CA GLY A 94 8.90 13.11 -6.47
C GLY A 94 8.00 12.31 -5.54
N TRP A 95 8.35 11.04 -5.45
CA TRP A 95 7.73 10.09 -4.55
C TRP A 95 8.38 10.17 -3.17
N GLU A 96 7.59 10.08 -2.11
CA GLU A 96 8.08 9.87 -0.76
C GLU A 96 7.26 8.82 -0.02
N LYS A 97 7.95 7.97 0.74
CA LYS A 97 7.32 6.99 1.61
C LYS A 97 7.20 7.55 3.02
N ILE A 98 5.99 7.96 3.41
CA ILE A 98 5.68 8.56 4.70
C ILE A 98 4.82 7.59 5.50
N ASN A 99 5.32 7.15 6.66
CA ASN A 99 4.64 6.18 7.54
C ASN A 99 4.16 4.92 6.81
N GLY A 100 5.01 4.39 5.92
CA GLY A 100 4.77 3.14 5.20
C GLY A 100 3.87 3.26 3.96
N ARG A 101 3.44 4.48 3.59
CA ARG A 101 2.64 4.73 2.39
C ARG A 101 3.38 5.65 1.42
N TRP A 102 3.24 5.41 0.12
CA TRP A 102 3.79 6.26 -0.92
C TRP A 102 2.88 7.44 -1.23
N TYR A 103 3.47 8.62 -1.41
CA TYR A 103 2.82 9.86 -1.83
C TYR A 103 3.63 10.47 -2.96
N LEU A 104 2.96 11.17 -3.87
CA LEU A 104 3.60 11.87 -4.98
C LEU A 104 3.41 13.37 -4.80
N PHE A 105 4.46 14.14 -5.01
CA PHE A 105 4.45 15.60 -4.87
C PHE A 105 4.75 16.29 -6.20
N ASP A 106 4.10 17.43 -6.45
CA ASP A 106 4.41 18.29 -7.60
C ASP A 106 5.71 19.09 -7.41
N GLU A 107 6.09 19.87 -8.41
CA GLU A 107 7.33 20.68 -8.44
C GLU A 107 7.40 21.71 -7.30
N GLU A 108 6.23 22.14 -6.80
CA GLU A 108 6.09 23.08 -5.70
C GLU A 108 6.00 22.38 -4.33
N GLY A 109 5.96 21.05 -4.28
CA GLY A 109 5.89 20.26 -3.05
C GLY A 109 4.47 20.01 -2.53
N TRP A 110 3.44 20.25 -3.34
CA TRP A 110 2.07 19.89 -3.00
C TRP A 110 1.82 18.41 -3.29
N MET A 111 1.19 17.74 -2.35
CA MET A 111 0.73 16.37 -2.46
C MET A 111 -0.30 16.25 -3.58
N LEU A 112 -0.01 15.35 -4.51
CA LEU A 112 -0.93 14.94 -5.54
C LEU A 112 -1.91 13.90 -4.99
N TYR A 113 -3.08 13.85 -5.60
CA TYR A 113 -4.18 12.95 -5.27
C TYR A 113 -4.89 12.54 -6.55
N ASP A 114 -5.72 11.50 -6.51
CA ASP A 114 -6.45 10.96 -7.67
C ASP A 114 -5.52 10.40 -8.77
N TRP A 115 -6.04 10.21 -9.98
CA TRP A 115 -5.30 9.75 -11.16
C TRP A 115 -4.13 10.66 -11.52
N LYS A 116 -2.93 10.08 -11.59
CA LYS A 116 -1.71 10.77 -12.02
C LYS A 116 -0.88 9.94 -12.98
N LYS A 117 -0.35 10.61 -14.00
CA LYS A 117 0.62 10.03 -14.93
C LYS A 117 2.02 10.52 -14.58
N LYS A 118 2.97 9.60 -14.38
CA LYS A 118 4.39 9.90 -14.15
C LYS A 118 5.24 8.91 -14.96
N GLU A 119 6.21 9.41 -15.72
CA GLU A 119 7.14 8.57 -16.51
C GLU A 119 6.42 7.51 -17.36
N ASP A 120 5.38 7.94 -18.07
CA ASP A 120 4.52 7.10 -18.90
C ASP A 120 3.72 6.00 -18.21
N LYS A 121 3.69 5.99 -16.87
CA LYS A 121 2.86 5.10 -16.07
C LYS A 121 1.73 5.86 -15.39
N TRP A 122 0.57 5.20 -15.27
CA TRP A 122 -0.56 5.71 -14.51
C TRP A 122 -0.55 5.17 -13.09
N TYR A 123 -0.92 6.03 -12.16
CA TYR A 123 -1.05 5.75 -10.73
C TYR A 123 -2.40 6.29 -10.26
N TYR A 124 -2.96 5.64 -9.26
CA TYR A 124 -4.11 6.17 -8.53
C TYR A 124 -3.69 6.50 -7.11
N LEU A 125 -3.73 7.78 -6.79
CA LEU A 125 -3.51 8.28 -5.44
C LEU A 125 -4.89 8.44 -4.77
N GLY A 126 -4.96 8.23 -3.45
CA GLY A 126 -6.19 8.46 -2.69
C GLY A 126 -6.71 9.88 -2.87
N ASN A 127 -7.91 10.15 -2.34
CA ASN A 127 -8.51 11.50 -2.41
C ASN A 127 -7.66 12.57 -1.69
N LEU A 128 -8.08 13.83 -1.75
CA LEU A 128 -7.36 14.96 -1.14
C LEU A 128 -7.03 14.77 0.36
N GLN A 129 -7.80 13.99 1.12
CA GLN A 129 -7.54 13.75 2.55
C GLN A 129 -6.63 12.55 2.81
N ASP A 130 -6.40 11.70 1.82
CA ASP A 130 -5.58 10.50 1.95
C ASP A 130 -4.30 10.59 1.14
N GLY A 131 -4.35 10.92 -0.16
CA GLY A 131 -3.18 11.08 -1.04
C GLY A 131 -2.29 9.85 -1.24
N SER A 132 -2.51 8.77 -0.48
CA SER A 132 -1.68 7.59 -0.53
C SER A 132 -1.84 6.82 -1.84
N MET A 133 -0.74 6.36 -2.41
CA MET A 133 -0.72 5.52 -3.60
C MET A 133 -1.51 4.23 -3.36
N LYS A 134 -2.43 3.92 -4.26
CA LYS A 134 -3.16 2.66 -4.29
C LYS A 134 -2.41 1.62 -5.09
N TYR A 135 -2.63 0.37 -4.69
CA TYR A 135 -2.02 -0.81 -5.26
C TYR A 135 -3.07 -1.93 -5.33
N GLY A 136 -2.80 -2.97 -6.14
CA GLY A 136 -3.72 -4.09 -6.34
C GLY A 136 -5.05 -3.68 -6.98
N TRP A 137 -6.10 -4.44 -6.68
CA TRP A 137 -7.46 -4.22 -7.20
C TRP A 137 -8.08 -2.93 -6.67
N GLN A 138 -8.58 -2.08 -7.58
CA GLN A 138 -9.27 -0.84 -7.26
C GLN A 138 -10.55 -0.71 -8.08
N PHE A 139 -11.65 -0.38 -7.42
CA PHE A 139 -12.93 -0.12 -8.06
C PHE A 139 -13.24 1.38 -8.04
N GLN A 140 -13.17 2.02 -9.21
CA GLN A 140 -13.35 3.46 -9.37
C GLN A 140 -14.35 3.71 -10.50
N ASP A 141 -15.31 4.62 -10.29
CA ASP A 141 -16.32 5.00 -11.30
C ASP A 141 -16.98 3.80 -11.99
N ASN A 142 -17.37 2.81 -11.18
CA ASN A 142 -18.02 1.57 -11.63
C ASN A 142 -17.16 0.70 -12.57
N LYS A 143 -15.83 0.83 -12.47
CA LYS A 143 -14.84 0.09 -13.27
C LYS A 143 -13.77 -0.52 -12.36
N TRP A 144 -13.32 -1.72 -12.73
CA TRP A 144 -12.19 -2.37 -12.06
C TRP A 144 -10.89 -2.03 -12.75
N TYR A 145 -9.87 -1.76 -11.94
CA TYR A 145 -8.49 -1.52 -12.33
C TYR A 145 -7.58 -2.38 -11.47
N TYR A 146 -6.38 -2.67 -11.98
CA TYR A 146 -5.34 -3.31 -11.20
C TYR A 146 -4.06 -2.50 -11.25
N PHE A 147 -3.49 -2.22 -10.09
CA PHE A 147 -2.22 -1.52 -9.92
C PHE A 147 -1.18 -2.50 -9.39
N GLY A 148 0.10 -2.28 -9.73
CA GLY A 148 1.21 -3.05 -9.21
C GLY A 148 1.29 -3.03 -7.68
N GLU A 149 2.15 -3.87 -7.12
CA GLU A 149 2.33 -4.06 -5.68
C GLU A 149 2.77 -2.78 -4.93
N THR A 150 2.91 -2.85 -3.61
CA THR A 150 3.14 -1.69 -2.71
C THR A 150 4.34 -0.81 -3.05
N GLU A 151 5.33 -1.30 -3.79
CA GLU A 151 6.50 -0.52 -4.25
C GLU A 151 6.46 -0.14 -5.74
N ASP A 152 5.50 -0.66 -6.52
CA ASP A 152 5.33 -0.35 -7.94
C ASP A 152 4.14 0.59 -8.16
N GLY A 153 2.93 0.21 -7.71
CA GLY A 153 1.70 1.01 -7.81
C GLY A 153 1.28 1.43 -9.22
N ALA A 154 1.98 0.99 -10.27
CA ALA A 154 1.66 1.34 -11.64
C ALA A 154 0.46 0.55 -12.16
N MET A 155 -0.49 1.24 -12.80
CA MET A 155 -1.67 0.65 -13.44
C MET A 155 -1.23 -0.40 -14.49
N LYS A 156 -1.88 -1.56 -14.47
CA LYS A 156 -1.66 -2.62 -15.46
C LYS A 156 -2.65 -2.50 -16.62
N THR A 157 -2.16 -2.87 -17.80
CA THR A 157 -2.92 -2.96 -19.05
C THR A 157 -2.64 -4.32 -19.71
N GLY A 158 -3.46 -4.73 -20.67
CA GLY A 158 -3.33 -6.00 -21.38
C GLY A 158 -3.58 -7.22 -20.48
N CYS A 159 -3.03 -8.36 -20.90
CA CYS A 159 -3.20 -9.64 -20.20
C CYS A 159 -2.30 -9.73 -18.96
N GLN A 160 -2.88 -10.04 -17.80
CA GLN A 160 -2.19 -10.10 -16.51
C GLN A 160 -2.59 -11.37 -15.75
N GLU A 161 -1.60 -12.05 -15.16
CA GLU A 161 -1.85 -13.14 -14.21
C GLU A 161 -1.86 -12.58 -12.79
N ILE A 162 -2.98 -12.73 -12.09
CA ILE A 162 -3.20 -12.23 -10.74
C ILE A 162 -3.76 -13.38 -9.91
N GLU A 163 -3.03 -13.77 -8.86
CA GLU A 163 -3.42 -14.86 -7.95
C GLU A 163 -3.77 -16.17 -8.68
N GLY A 164 -3.03 -16.50 -9.75
CA GLY A 164 -3.22 -17.73 -10.53
C GLY A 164 -4.41 -17.71 -11.49
N LYS A 165 -5.04 -16.54 -11.70
CA LYS A 165 -6.08 -16.32 -12.71
C LYS A 165 -5.62 -15.27 -13.72
N TRP A 166 -6.03 -15.43 -14.96
CA TRP A 166 -5.73 -14.47 -16.03
C TRP A 166 -6.87 -13.45 -16.18
N TYR A 167 -6.51 -12.18 -16.33
CA TYR A 167 -7.41 -11.05 -16.55
C TYR A 167 -6.91 -10.23 -17.73
N TYR A 168 -7.81 -9.48 -18.37
CA TYR A 168 -7.45 -8.55 -19.43
C TYR A 168 -7.90 -7.14 -19.09
N PHE A 169 -6.99 -6.18 -19.21
CA PHE A 169 -7.24 -4.76 -18.98
C PHE A 169 -7.09 -4.00 -20.29
N SER A 170 -7.98 -3.04 -20.58
CA SER A 170 -7.84 -2.18 -21.77
C SER A 170 -6.61 -1.28 -21.69
N ASP A 171 -6.34 -0.50 -22.75
CA ASP A 171 -5.26 0.49 -22.75
C ASP A 171 -5.50 1.61 -21.72
N GLU A 172 -6.76 1.85 -21.35
CA GLU A 172 -7.18 2.73 -20.25
C GLU A 172 -7.15 2.02 -18.88
N GLY A 173 -6.70 0.76 -18.81
CA GLY A 173 -6.57 -0.03 -17.59
C GLY A 173 -7.87 -0.62 -17.04
N VAL A 174 -8.97 -0.55 -17.78
CA VAL A 174 -10.27 -1.06 -17.34
C VAL A 174 -10.32 -2.56 -17.55
N MET A 175 -10.64 -3.32 -16.50
CA MET A 175 -10.85 -4.77 -16.57
C MET A 175 -11.97 -5.10 -17.55
N GLN A 176 -11.70 -6.01 -18.47
CA GLN A 176 -12.64 -6.45 -19.49
C GLN A 176 -13.28 -7.79 -19.12
N THR A 177 -14.48 -8.03 -19.63
CA THR A 177 -15.25 -9.28 -19.47
C THR A 177 -15.87 -9.68 -20.81
N GLY A 178 -16.24 -10.95 -20.97
CA GLY A 178 -16.84 -11.44 -22.21
C GLY A 178 -15.80 -11.70 -23.31
N TRP A 179 -16.24 -11.62 -24.56
CA TRP A 179 -15.40 -11.90 -25.73
C TRP A 179 -14.43 -10.74 -26.02
N ILE A 180 -13.15 -11.08 -26.14
CA ILE A 180 -12.07 -10.13 -26.45
C ILE A 180 -11.25 -10.70 -27.59
N LYS A 181 -10.98 -9.85 -28.58
CA LYS A 181 -10.02 -10.15 -29.64
C LYS A 181 -8.71 -9.42 -29.36
N ASP A 182 -7.65 -10.19 -29.12
CA ASP A 182 -6.28 -9.65 -29.03
C ASP A 182 -5.47 -10.19 -30.22
N LYS A 183 -5.16 -9.28 -31.15
CA LYS A 183 -4.57 -9.60 -32.47
C LYS A 183 -5.48 -10.59 -33.23
N ASP A 184 -4.94 -11.75 -33.60
CA ASP A 184 -5.64 -12.79 -34.38
C ASP A 184 -6.23 -13.91 -33.50
N LYS A 185 -6.32 -13.69 -32.19
CA LYS A 185 -6.82 -14.68 -31.22
C LYS A 185 -8.03 -14.14 -30.48
N ASP A 186 -9.04 -14.98 -30.34
CA ASP A 186 -10.24 -14.71 -29.56
C ASP A 186 -10.13 -15.38 -28.18
N TYR A 187 -10.48 -14.64 -27.15
CA TYR A 187 -10.52 -15.06 -25.74
C TYR A 187 -11.90 -14.74 -25.17
N CYS A 188 -12.27 -15.43 -24.10
CA CYS A 188 -13.50 -15.13 -23.36
C CYS A 188 -13.21 -15.07 -21.87
N PHE A 189 -13.80 -14.09 -21.18
CA PHE A 189 -13.63 -13.84 -19.76
C PHE A 189 -14.99 -13.91 -19.07
N TYR A 190 -15.03 -14.52 -17.88
CA TYR A 190 -16.22 -14.55 -17.03
C TYR A 190 -16.60 -13.14 -16.55
N SER A 191 -17.78 -13.02 -15.93
CA SER A 191 -18.24 -11.75 -15.35
C SER A 191 -17.39 -11.26 -14.17
N ASP A 192 -16.63 -12.15 -13.53
CA ASP A 192 -15.64 -11.79 -12.51
C ASP A 192 -14.30 -11.33 -13.11
N GLY A 193 -14.19 -11.30 -14.45
CA GLY A 193 -13.00 -10.91 -15.19
C GLY A 193 -11.99 -12.02 -15.43
N SER A 194 -12.18 -13.22 -14.86
CA SER A 194 -11.23 -14.31 -15.04
C SER A 194 -11.37 -14.99 -16.40
N MET A 195 -10.24 -15.34 -17.02
CA MET A 195 -10.19 -15.96 -18.35
C MET A 195 -10.76 -17.38 -18.35
N ILE A 196 -11.50 -17.73 -19.39
CA ILE A 196 -11.91 -19.10 -19.68
C ILE A 196 -10.76 -19.82 -20.39
N HIS A 197 -10.32 -20.95 -19.85
CA HIS A 197 -9.30 -21.81 -20.44
C HIS A 197 -9.53 -23.28 -20.08
N ASP A 198 -8.84 -24.20 -20.77
CA ASP A 198 -8.85 -25.65 -20.52
C ASP A 198 -10.24 -26.30 -20.45
N CYS A 199 -11.18 -25.85 -21.28
CA CYS A 199 -12.54 -26.37 -21.25
C CYS A 199 -13.29 -26.23 -22.59
N ARG A 200 -14.50 -26.79 -22.65
CA ARG A 200 -15.45 -26.61 -23.74
C ARG A 200 -16.74 -26.02 -23.20
N ILE A 201 -17.11 -24.84 -23.68
CA ILE A 201 -18.32 -24.13 -23.25
C ILE A 201 -18.82 -23.23 -24.38
N TYR A 202 -20.13 -22.98 -24.45
CA TYR A 202 -20.77 -22.09 -25.43
C TYR A 202 -20.48 -22.42 -26.91
N GLY A 203 -20.17 -23.68 -27.25
CA GLY A 203 -19.82 -24.09 -28.61
C GLY A 203 -18.37 -23.79 -29.02
N TYR A 204 -17.51 -23.48 -28.05
CA TYR A 204 -16.08 -23.24 -28.24
C TYR A 204 -15.26 -24.19 -27.38
N SER A 205 -14.07 -24.54 -27.87
CA SER A 205 -13.01 -25.18 -27.12
C SER A 205 -11.96 -24.13 -26.80
N PHE A 206 -11.55 -24.04 -25.54
CA PHE A 206 -10.52 -23.14 -25.05
C PHE A 206 -9.30 -23.97 -24.68
N ASP A 207 -8.13 -23.62 -25.24
CA ASP A 207 -6.87 -24.28 -24.87
C ASP A 207 -6.33 -23.78 -23.52
N SER A 208 -5.14 -24.25 -23.12
CA SER A 208 -4.52 -23.86 -21.85
C SER A 208 -4.05 -22.41 -21.80
N SER A 209 -4.00 -21.73 -22.95
CA SER A 209 -3.75 -20.29 -23.05
C SER A 209 -5.04 -19.47 -23.17
N GLY A 210 -6.21 -20.13 -23.13
CA GLY A 210 -7.52 -19.50 -23.26
C GLY A 210 -7.93 -19.15 -24.69
N VAL A 211 -7.18 -19.57 -25.71
CA VAL A 211 -7.54 -19.29 -27.10
C VAL A 211 -8.75 -20.11 -27.49
N ALA A 212 -9.78 -19.41 -27.96
CA ALA A 212 -11.05 -20.01 -28.35
C ALA A 212 -11.04 -20.48 -29.81
N VAL A 213 -11.47 -21.72 -30.02
CA VAL A 213 -11.74 -22.28 -31.35
C VAL A 213 -13.19 -22.77 -31.37
N LYS A 214 -13.95 -22.33 -32.36
CA LYS A 214 -15.34 -22.78 -32.53
C LYS A 214 -15.35 -24.28 -32.82
N VAL A 215 -16.20 -25.01 -32.12
CA VAL A 215 -16.39 -26.45 -32.34
C VAL A 215 -17.52 -26.63 -33.34
N GLU A 216 -17.26 -27.41 -34.39
CA GLU A 216 -18.27 -27.84 -35.38
C GLU A 216 -19.23 -28.89 -34.81
#